data_AF-A0A7H5A131-F1
#
_entry.id   AF-A0A7H5A131-F1
#
_cell.length_a   1.000
_cell.length_b   1.000
_cell.length_c   1.000
_cell.angle_alpha   90.00
_cell.angle_beta   90.00
_cell.angle_gamma   90.00
#
_symmetry.space_group_name_H-M   'P 1'
#
loop_
_entity.id
_entity.type
_entity.pdbx_description
1 polymer ?
#
loop_
_entity_poly.entity_id
_entity_poly.type
_entity_poly.pdbx_seq_one_letter_code
_entity_poly.pdbx_strand_id
1 'polypeptide(L)'
;MAPTTAQIMTENTVSQTYRATYSPDDNKLRLYASLRLDEETYSLINKAGFRWAPKQELFVAPAWTPGREDVLLSLAGDIEDEDSTLFDRQEQRAGRFSDYSDRRAVESEQALAHVDSLASAVPLGQPILVGHHSERRARRHAQKIENGMKRAVMLFERAEYWEQRAGLSAAREIQGASGCALPPYQKNRGGITQVPKAHCPV
;
A
#
# COMPACT_ATOMS: atom_id res chain seq x y z
N MET A 1 -21.13 -29.42 -37.22
CA MET A 1 -21.92 -28.19 -37.07
C MET A 1 -21.13 -27.27 -36.17
N ALA A 2 -20.57 -26.19 -36.72
CA ALA A 2 -19.83 -25.22 -35.92
C ALA A 2 -20.82 -24.39 -35.08
N PRO A 3 -20.53 -24.11 -33.81
CA PRO A 3 -21.40 -23.29 -33.00
C PRO A 3 -21.49 -21.89 -33.62
N THR A 4 -22.72 -21.41 -33.79
CA THR A 4 -23.03 -20.06 -34.29
C THR A 4 -22.42 -19.03 -33.34
N THR A 5 -21.90 -17.90 -33.84
CA THR A 5 -21.26 -16.83 -33.04
C THR A 5 -22.07 -16.37 -31.81
N ALA A 6 -23.41 -16.51 -31.82
CA ALA A 6 -24.27 -16.24 -30.67
C ALA A 6 -24.16 -17.26 -29.51
N GLN A 7 -23.73 -18.49 -29.78
CA GLN A 7 -23.53 -19.55 -28.77
C GLN A 7 -22.22 -19.33 -27.99
N ILE A 8 -21.20 -18.73 -28.59
CA ILE A 8 -19.94 -18.39 -27.90
C ILE A 8 -20.15 -17.25 -26.88
N MET A 9 -21.09 -16.33 -27.12
CA MET A 9 -21.41 -15.26 -26.17
C MET A 9 -22.26 -15.72 -24.97
N THR A 10 -22.87 -16.90 -25.03
CA THR A 10 -23.75 -17.44 -23.97
C THR A 10 -23.08 -18.52 -23.11
N GLU A 11 -21.86 -18.95 -23.44
CA GLU A 11 -21.10 -19.93 -22.66
C GLU A 11 -20.12 -19.31 -21.65
N ASN A 12 -19.92 -17.98 -21.66
CA ASN A 12 -19.07 -17.28 -20.69
C ASN A 12 -19.78 -16.96 -19.36
N THR A 13 -21.06 -17.26 -19.25
CA THR A 13 -21.83 -17.27 -17.98
C THR A 13 -21.53 -18.54 -17.17
N VAL A 14 -20.25 -18.82 -16.92
CA VAL A 14 -19.87 -19.75 -15.85
C VAL A 14 -20.05 -18.99 -14.54
N SER A 15 -21.31 -18.88 -14.10
CA SER A 15 -21.75 -18.46 -12.76
C SER A 15 -20.76 -17.55 -12.03
N GLN A 16 -20.45 -16.38 -12.59
CA GLN A 16 -19.67 -15.38 -11.86
C GLN A 16 -20.59 -14.83 -10.78
N THR A 17 -20.38 -15.28 -9.54
CA THR A 17 -21.08 -14.72 -8.38
C THR A 17 -20.38 -13.42 -8.01
N TYR A 18 -21.06 -12.32 -8.26
CA TYR A 18 -20.69 -10.98 -7.85
C TYR A 18 -21.41 -10.64 -6.56
N ARG A 19 -20.67 -10.06 -5.61
CA ARG A 19 -21.26 -9.48 -4.41
C ARG A 19 -20.83 -8.02 -4.32
N ALA A 20 -21.79 -7.11 -4.26
CA ALA A 20 -21.53 -5.69 -4.15
C ALA A 20 -21.91 -5.20 -2.75
N THR A 21 -21.03 -4.40 -2.13
CA THR A 21 -21.29 -3.82 -0.82
C THR A 21 -21.12 -2.31 -0.82
N TYR A 22 -21.93 -1.64 0.01
CA TYR A 22 -21.82 -0.22 0.33
C TYR A 22 -21.54 -0.03 1.83
N SER A 23 -20.71 0.95 2.16
CA SER A 23 -20.50 1.38 3.53
C SER A 23 -20.72 2.90 3.65
N PRO A 24 -21.74 3.33 4.40
CA PRO A 24 -22.01 4.75 4.64
C PRO A 24 -20.82 5.47 5.33
N ASP A 25 -20.12 4.77 6.23
CA ASP A 25 -19.03 5.32 7.04
C ASP A 25 -17.86 5.87 6.21
N ASP A 26 -17.52 5.19 5.10
CA ASP A 26 -16.45 5.64 4.20
C ASP A 26 -16.95 6.06 2.82
N ASN A 27 -18.26 5.99 2.59
CA ASN A 27 -18.96 6.27 1.34
C ASN A 27 -18.36 5.52 0.14
N LYS A 28 -17.90 4.27 0.33
CA LYS A 28 -17.28 3.48 -0.75
C LYS A 28 -18.15 2.32 -1.18
N LEU A 29 -18.00 2.01 -2.46
CA LEU A 29 -18.56 0.81 -3.08
C LEU A 29 -17.45 -0.23 -3.27
N ARG A 30 -17.74 -1.48 -2.92
CA ARG A 30 -16.86 -2.62 -3.16
C ARG A 30 -17.57 -3.67 -4.00
N LEU A 31 -16.82 -4.29 -4.89
CA LEU A 31 -17.28 -5.43 -5.67
C LEU A 31 -16.33 -6.60 -5.41
N TYR A 32 -16.89 -7.66 -4.85
CA TYR A 32 -16.28 -8.95 -4.66
C TYR A 32 -16.61 -9.83 -5.87
N ALA A 33 -15.58 -10.38 -6.50
CA ALA A 33 -15.71 -11.32 -7.59
C ALA A 33 -14.99 -12.60 -7.21
N SER A 34 -15.69 -13.73 -7.28
CA SER A 34 -15.11 -15.04 -6.94
C SER A 34 -14.08 -15.52 -7.97
N LEU A 35 -14.18 -15.01 -9.21
CA LEU A 35 -13.34 -15.37 -10.33
C LEU A 35 -12.76 -14.12 -10.99
N ARG A 36 -11.76 -14.34 -11.85
CA ARG A 36 -11.21 -13.26 -12.67
C ARG A 36 -12.30 -12.75 -13.62
N LEU A 37 -12.49 -11.44 -13.62
CA LEU A 37 -13.39 -10.76 -14.56
C LEU A 37 -12.96 -11.00 -16.00
N ASP A 38 -13.95 -11.16 -16.87
CA ASP A 38 -13.76 -11.09 -18.31
C ASP A 38 -13.31 -9.68 -18.73
N GLU A 39 -12.75 -9.58 -19.94
CA GLU A 39 -12.17 -8.33 -20.43
C GLU A 39 -13.21 -7.21 -20.62
N GLU A 40 -14.43 -7.56 -21.01
CA GLU A 40 -15.52 -6.60 -21.23
C GLU A 40 -15.98 -6.00 -19.91
N THR A 41 -16.28 -6.84 -18.92
CA THR A 41 -16.68 -6.41 -17.56
C THR A 41 -15.56 -5.63 -16.88
N TYR A 42 -14.30 -6.07 -17.02
CA TYR A 42 -13.16 -5.33 -16.46
C TYR A 42 -13.05 -3.93 -17.07
N SER A 43 -13.26 -3.79 -18.38
CA SER A 43 -13.23 -2.49 -19.06
C SER A 43 -14.35 -1.56 -18.56
N LEU A 44 -15.56 -2.09 -18.36
CA LEU A 44 -16.70 -1.34 -17.80
C LEU A 44 -16.40 -0.82 -16.39
N ILE A 45 -15.96 -1.71 -15.50
CA ILE A 45 -15.61 -1.39 -14.11
C ILE A 45 -14.47 -0.37 -14.04
N ASN A 46 -13.45 -0.51 -14.90
CA ASN A 46 -12.34 0.43 -14.96
C ASN A 46 -12.76 1.81 -15.46
N LYS A 47 -13.67 1.89 -16.46
CA LYS A 47 -14.27 3.14 -16.92
C LYS A 47 -15.11 3.84 -15.84
N ALA A 48 -15.84 3.05 -15.04
CA ALA A 48 -16.59 3.56 -13.89
C ALA A 48 -15.68 4.03 -12.72
N GLY A 49 -14.37 3.75 -12.81
CA GLY A 49 -13.35 4.26 -11.88
C GLY A 49 -13.07 3.34 -10.69
N PHE A 50 -13.50 2.09 -10.74
CA PHE A 50 -13.10 1.09 -9.76
C PHE A 50 -11.61 0.75 -9.93
N ARG A 51 -10.98 0.39 -8.81
CA ARG A 51 -9.58 -0.02 -8.75
C ARG A 51 -9.46 -1.36 -8.06
N TRP A 52 -8.69 -2.27 -8.68
CA TRP A 52 -8.37 -3.55 -8.08
C TRP A 52 -7.47 -3.37 -6.85
N ALA A 53 -7.81 -4.02 -5.75
CA ALA A 53 -7.04 -4.03 -4.51
C ALA A 53 -6.45 -5.43 -4.27
N PRO A 54 -5.22 -5.73 -4.74
CA PRO A 54 -4.69 -7.10 -4.79
C PRO A 54 -4.60 -7.81 -3.44
N LYS A 55 -4.42 -7.05 -2.35
CA LYS A 55 -4.31 -7.60 -0.99
C LYS A 55 -5.67 -7.90 -0.34
N GLN A 56 -6.75 -7.39 -0.91
CA GLN A 56 -8.12 -7.59 -0.43
C GLN A 56 -8.96 -8.36 -1.46
N GLU A 57 -8.40 -8.63 -2.63
CA GLU A 57 -9.03 -9.37 -3.73
C GLU A 57 -10.42 -8.83 -4.14
N LEU A 58 -10.55 -7.50 -4.09
CA LEU A 58 -11.80 -6.81 -4.40
C LEU A 58 -11.56 -5.56 -5.24
N PHE A 59 -12.61 -5.07 -5.90
CA PHE A 59 -12.61 -3.78 -6.60
C PHE A 59 -13.20 -2.70 -5.70
N VAL A 60 -12.50 -1.58 -5.53
CA VAL A 60 -12.97 -0.42 -4.74
C VAL A 60 -13.24 0.76 -5.64
N ALA A 61 -14.38 1.41 -5.47
CA ALA A 61 -14.59 2.78 -5.91
C ALA A 61 -14.43 3.76 -4.74
N PRO A 62 -13.77 4.92 -4.95
CA PRO A 62 -13.44 5.86 -3.86
C PRO A 62 -14.65 6.60 -3.28
N ALA A 63 -15.77 6.66 -4.01
CA ALA A 63 -17.01 7.30 -3.58
C ALA A 63 -18.23 6.61 -4.24
N TRP A 64 -19.38 6.60 -3.58
CA TRP A 64 -20.65 6.26 -4.23
C TRP A 64 -21.05 7.36 -5.23
N THR A 65 -21.56 6.94 -6.38
CA THR A 65 -22.17 7.81 -7.40
C THR A 65 -23.26 7.02 -8.12
N PRO A 66 -24.37 7.63 -8.56
CA PRO A 66 -25.46 6.91 -9.23
C PRO A 66 -24.98 6.03 -10.41
N GLY A 67 -24.13 6.56 -11.29
CA GLY A 67 -23.61 5.76 -12.42
C GLY A 67 -22.69 4.60 -12.03
N ARG A 68 -22.14 4.56 -10.80
CA ARG A 68 -21.38 3.40 -10.30
C ARG A 68 -22.31 2.37 -9.68
N GLU A 69 -23.36 2.83 -9.01
CA GLU A 69 -24.44 1.99 -8.50
C GLU A 69 -25.13 1.26 -9.65
N ASP A 70 -25.46 1.95 -10.75
CA ASP A 70 -26.06 1.33 -11.94
C ASP A 70 -25.22 0.16 -12.49
N VAL A 71 -23.89 0.32 -12.49
CA VAL A 71 -22.95 -0.73 -12.93
C VAL A 71 -22.96 -1.91 -11.97
N LEU A 72 -23.02 -1.67 -10.65
CA LEU A 72 -23.06 -2.74 -9.66
C LEU A 72 -24.40 -3.46 -9.64
N LEU A 73 -25.51 -2.74 -9.75
CA LEU A 73 -26.85 -3.31 -9.88
C LEU A 73 -26.97 -4.17 -11.14
N SER A 74 -26.35 -3.75 -12.25
CA SER A 74 -26.30 -4.55 -13.49
C SER A 74 -25.53 -5.87 -13.31
N LEU A 75 -24.50 -5.89 -12.47
CA LEU A 75 -23.64 -7.06 -12.27
C LEU A 75 -24.11 -7.98 -11.13
N ALA A 76 -24.34 -7.43 -9.94
CA ALA A 76 -24.69 -8.18 -8.73
C ALA A 76 -26.21 -8.28 -8.50
N GLY A 77 -27.01 -7.37 -9.07
CA GLY A 77 -28.46 -7.29 -8.86
C GLY A 77 -28.86 -6.44 -7.67
N ASP A 78 -28.13 -6.54 -6.57
CA ASP A 78 -28.32 -5.77 -5.35
C ASP A 78 -27.00 -5.27 -4.75
N ILE A 79 -27.11 -4.31 -3.84
CA ILE A 79 -25.99 -3.77 -3.07
C ILE A 79 -26.31 -4.00 -1.60
N GLU A 80 -25.52 -4.85 -0.97
CA GLU A 80 -25.66 -5.17 0.45
C GLU A 80 -24.89 -4.18 1.33
N ASP A 81 -25.21 -4.16 2.61
CA ASP A 81 -24.37 -3.49 3.60
C ASP A 81 -23.05 -4.24 3.79
N GLU A 82 -21.99 -3.49 4.06
CA GLU A 82 -20.68 -4.09 4.35
C GLU A 82 -20.68 -4.86 5.68
N ASP A 83 -20.28 -6.14 5.65
CA ASP A 83 -20.21 -7.00 6.84
C ASP A 83 -19.19 -6.54 7.88
N SER A 84 -18.15 -5.81 7.45
CA SER A 84 -17.03 -5.40 8.29
C SER A 84 -17.14 -3.94 8.74
N THR A 85 -16.92 -3.71 10.03
CA THR A 85 -16.98 -2.35 10.58
C THR A 85 -15.85 -1.50 10.03
N LEU A 86 -16.03 -0.17 10.08
CA LEU A 86 -14.95 0.76 9.74
C LEU A 86 -13.71 0.50 10.60
N PHE A 87 -13.90 0.15 11.87
CA PHE A 87 -12.84 -0.17 12.82
C PHE A 87 -11.98 -1.34 12.35
N ASP A 88 -12.60 -2.50 12.10
CA ASP A 88 -11.89 -3.71 11.69
C ASP A 88 -11.09 -3.49 10.39
N ARG A 89 -11.65 -2.72 9.46
CA ARG A 89 -10.97 -2.37 8.19
C ARG A 89 -9.77 -1.44 8.39
N GLN A 90 -9.84 -0.52 9.36
CA GLN A 90 -8.74 0.36 9.68
C GLN A 90 -7.63 -0.37 10.42
N GLU A 91 -7.97 -1.28 11.33
CA GLU A 91 -7.04 -2.17 11.99
C GLU A 91 -6.32 -3.07 10.97
N GLN A 92 -7.05 -3.76 10.09
CA GLN A 92 -6.46 -4.55 9.00
C GLN A 92 -5.56 -3.72 8.07
N ARG A 93 -5.85 -2.43 7.89
CA ARG A 93 -5.01 -1.53 7.11
C ARG A 93 -3.75 -1.15 7.88
N ALA A 94 -3.87 -0.84 9.18
CA ALA A 94 -2.75 -0.52 10.05
C ALA A 94 -1.81 -1.73 10.19
N GLY A 95 -2.35 -2.92 10.43
CA GLY A 95 -1.58 -4.17 10.50
C GLY A 95 -0.76 -4.42 9.23
N ARG A 96 -1.36 -4.29 8.04
CA ARG A 96 -0.61 -4.42 6.77
C ARG A 96 0.52 -3.38 6.63
N PHE A 97 0.32 -2.16 7.12
CA PHE A 97 1.38 -1.14 7.09
C PHE A 97 2.47 -1.42 8.12
N SER A 98 2.12 -1.95 9.29
CA SER A 98 3.08 -2.47 10.28
C SER A 98 3.94 -3.57 9.65
N ASP A 99 3.32 -4.56 9.01
CA ASP A 99 4.06 -5.65 8.35
C ASP A 99 5.05 -5.15 7.28
N TYR A 100 4.70 -4.06 6.57
CA TYR A 100 5.63 -3.46 5.61
C TYR A 100 6.77 -2.73 6.31
N SER A 101 6.49 -2.04 7.42
CA SER A 101 7.51 -1.40 8.24
C SER A 101 8.49 -2.43 8.79
N ASP A 102 7.99 -3.47 9.46
CA ASP A 102 8.79 -4.49 10.14
C ASP A 102 9.71 -5.20 9.15
N ARG A 103 9.19 -5.58 7.98
CA ARG A 103 10.01 -6.17 6.92
C ARG A 103 11.13 -5.24 6.44
N ARG A 104 10.88 -3.93 6.34
CA ARG A 104 11.90 -2.96 5.93
C ARG A 104 12.90 -2.66 7.03
N ALA A 105 12.48 -2.68 8.30
CA ALA A 105 13.36 -2.58 9.45
C ALA A 105 14.35 -3.76 9.49
N VAL A 106 13.84 -5.00 9.38
CA VAL A 106 14.68 -6.21 9.33
C VAL A 106 15.65 -6.18 8.13
N GLU A 107 15.19 -5.78 6.94
CA GLU A 107 16.08 -5.63 5.77
C GLU A 107 17.15 -4.55 5.99
N SER A 108 16.83 -3.46 6.70
CA SER A 108 17.76 -2.40 7.04
C SER A 108 18.84 -2.90 8.00
N GLU A 109 18.44 -3.59 9.07
CA GLU A 109 19.36 -4.19 10.06
C GLU A 109 20.31 -5.18 9.39
N GLN A 110 19.81 -6.03 8.49
CA GLN A 110 20.65 -6.95 7.70
C GLN A 110 21.64 -6.19 6.81
N ALA A 111 21.22 -5.09 6.18
CA ALA A 111 22.11 -4.27 5.38
C ALA A 111 23.21 -3.59 6.22
N LEU A 112 22.87 -3.11 7.43
CA LEU A 112 23.84 -2.55 8.37
C LEU A 112 24.82 -3.62 8.86
N ALA A 113 24.33 -4.79 9.28
CA ALA A 113 25.18 -5.90 9.71
C ALA A 113 26.15 -6.34 8.60
N HIS A 114 25.68 -6.35 7.34
CA HIS A 114 26.56 -6.63 6.20
C HIS A 114 27.64 -5.56 6.04
N VAL A 115 27.28 -4.28 6.13
CA VAL A 115 28.26 -3.19 6.06
C VAL A 115 29.26 -3.25 7.21
N ASP A 116 28.81 -3.54 8.41
CA ASP A 116 29.66 -3.68 9.59
C ASP A 116 30.67 -4.83 9.42
N SER A 117 30.22 -5.97 8.86
CA SER A 117 31.12 -7.08 8.51
C SER A 117 32.17 -6.70 7.46
N LEU A 118 31.84 -5.81 6.52
CA LEU A 118 32.81 -5.28 5.54
C LEU A 118 33.76 -4.28 6.21
N ALA A 119 33.23 -3.37 7.02
CA ALA A 119 34.00 -2.31 7.66
C ALA A 119 35.01 -2.86 8.68
N SER A 120 34.62 -3.87 9.46
CA SER A 120 35.49 -4.55 10.44
C SER A 120 36.71 -5.24 9.81
N ALA A 121 36.63 -5.62 8.54
CA ALA A 121 37.76 -6.19 7.79
C ALA A 121 38.80 -5.14 7.35
N VAL A 122 38.50 -3.84 7.49
CA VAL A 122 39.41 -2.74 7.13
C VAL A 122 40.14 -2.23 8.37
N PRO A 123 41.48 -2.22 8.39
CA PRO A 123 42.23 -1.58 9.46
C PRO A 123 41.90 -0.08 9.48
N LEU A 124 41.32 0.37 10.60
CA LEU A 124 40.86 1.75 10.77
C LEU A 124 42.03 2.73 10.60
N GLY A 125 41.81 3.79 9.82
CA GLY A 125 42.78 4.89 9.67
C GLY A 125 43.83 4.71 8.56
N GLN A 126 43.85 3.58 7.84
CA GLN A 126 44.74 3.44 6.67
C GLN A 126 44.19 4.23 5.47
N PRO A 127 44.91 5.24 4.95
CA PRO A 127 44.46 5.96 3.76
C PRO A 127 44.56 5.08 2.51
N ILE A 128 43.71 5.35 1.51
CA ILE A 128 43.83 4.71 0.20
C ILE A 128 45.14 5.19 -0.44
N LEU A 129 46.09 4.28 -0.62
CA LEU A 129 47.36 4.56 -1.28
C LEU A 129 47.14 4.71 -2.79
N VAL A 130 47.17 5.94 -3.28
CA VAL A 130 47.03 6.27 -4.71
C VAL A 130 48.28 5.83 -5.48
N GLY A 131 48.10 5.19 -6.63
CA GLY A 131 49.20 4.65 -7.46
C GLY A 131 49.71 3.28 -7.04
N HIS A 132 49.22 2.71 -5.94
CA HIS A 132 49.61 1.37 -5.48
C HIS A 132 48.75 0.27 -6.14
N HIS A 133 49.28 -0.94 -6.31
CA HIS A 133 48.55 -2.05 -6.95
C HIS A 133 47.25 -2.43 -6.20
N SER A 134 47.14 -2.11 -4.91
CA SER A 134 45.95 -2.34 -4.07
C SER A 134 44.90 -1.24 -4.16
N GLU A 135 45.19 -0.09 -4.80
CA GLU A 135 44.31 1.08 -4.88
C GLU A 135 42.90 0.71 -5.38
N ARG A 136 42.84 -0.04 -6.50
CA ARG A 136 41.58 -0.46 -7.11
C ARG A 136 40.73 -1.31 -6.16
N ARG A 137 41.36 -2.16 -5.35
CA ARG A 137 40.67 -3.01 -4.36
C ARG A 137 40.13 -2.16 -3.21
N ALA A 138 40.95 -1.26 -2.68
CA ALA A 138 40.56 -0.35 -1.59
C ALA A 138 39.39 0.56 -1.99
N ARG A 139 39.42 1.15 -3.20
CA ARG A 139 38.31 1.98 -3.72
C ARG A 139 37.01 1.20 -3.88
N ARG A 140 37.06 0.00 -4.47
CA ARG A 140 35.87 -0.86 -4.60
C ARG A 140 35.32 -1.25 -3.24
N HIS A 141 36.18 -1.50 -2.26
CA HIS A 141 35.77 -1.86 -0.91
C HIS A 141 35.06 -0.69 -0.22
N ALA A 142 35.64 0.51 -0.26
CA ALA A 142 35.00 1.73 0.23
C ALA A 142 33.65 1.99 -0.46
N GLN A 143 33.59 1.83 -1.78
CA GLN A 143 32.34 2.00 -2.54
C GLN A 143 31.26 0.98 -2.14
N LYS A 144 31.64 -0.26 -1.83
CA LYS A 144 30.70 -1.28 -1.34
C LYS A 144 30.12 -0.90 0.03
N ILE A 145 30.97 -0.43 0.95
CA ILE A 145 30.55 0.08 2.27
C ILE A 145 29.59 1.25 2.08
N GLU A 146 29.95 2.24 1.25
CA GLU A 146 29.14 3.43 1.01
C GLU A 146 27.77 3.07 0.40
N ASN A 147 27.74 2.21 -0.62
CA ASN A 147 26.50 1.79 -1.25
C ASN A 147 25.62 0.96 -0.30
N GLY A 148 26.25 0.11 0.54
CA GLY A 148 25.55 -0.63 1.58
C GLY A 148 24.92 0.29 2.63
N MET A 149 25.67 1.30 3.10
CA MET A 149 25.15 2.31 4.03
C MET A 149 23.97 3.09 3.43
N LYS A 150 24.11 3.58 2.19
CA LYS A 150 23.02 4.29 1.49
C LYS A 150 21.76 3.42 1.39
N ARG A 151 21.93 2.12 1.12
CA ARG A 151 20.82 1.17 1.07
C ARG A 151 20.18 0.97 2.44
N ALA A 152 20.97 0.82 3.50
CA ALA A 152 20.46 0.69 4.86
C ALA A 152 19.62 1.90 5.27
N VAL A 153 20.15 3.12 5.10
CA VAL A 153 19.42 4.36 5.41
C VAL A 153 18.12 4.45 4.62
N MET A 154 18.15 4.17 3.32
CA MET A 154 16.95 4.19 2.47
C MET A 154 15.88 3.17 2.93
N LEU A 155 16.29 1.99 3.42
CA LEU A 155 15.37 0.99 3.96
C LEU A 155 14.79 1.41 5.31
N PHE A 156 15.62 2.01 6.16
CA PHE A 156 15.20 2.57 7.44
C PHE A 156 14.17 3.69 7.27
N GLU A 157 14.44 4.68 6.42
CA GLU A 157 13.49 5.77 6.12
C GLU A 157 12.16 5.25 5.55
N ARG A 158 12.22 4.14 4.78
CA ARG A 158 11.01 3.49 4.28
C ARG A 158 10.23 2.77 5.38
N ALA A 159 10.90 2.17 6.36
CA ALA A 159 10.24 1.58 7.52
C ALA A 159 9.48 2.66 8.30
N GLU A 160 10.16 3.75 8.67
CA GLU A 160 9.54 4.89 9.36
C GLU A 160 8.34 5.48 8.60
N TYR A 161 8.45 5.59 7.26
CA TYR A 161 7.35 6.06 6.43
C TYR A 161 6.09 5.17 6.56
N TRP A 162 6.27 3.85 6.58
CA TRP A 162 5.16 2.91 6.72
C TRP A 162 4.61 2.87 8.15
N GLU A 163 5.47 2.96 9.17
CA GLU A 163 5.07 3.07 10.56
C GLU A 163 4.21 4.32 10.81
N GLN A 164 4.66 5.48 10.32
CA GLN A 164 3.89 6.72 10.40
C GLN A 164 2.52 6.56 9.72
N ARG A 165 2.47 5.88 8.58
CA ARG A 165 1.22 5.59 7.85
C ARG A 165 0.31 4.61 8.60
N ALA A 166 0.87 3.64 9.30
CA ALA A 166 0.13 2.74 10.18
C ALA A 166 -0.52 3.53 11.32
N GLY A 167 0.26 4.37 12.02
CA GLY A 167 -0.23 5.23 13.08
C GLY A 167 -1.32 6.20 12.61
N LEU A 168 -1.20 6.79 11.41
CA LEU A 168 -2.25 7.64 10.84
C LEU A 168 -3.53 6.86 10.47
N SER A 169 -3.40 5.57 10.15
CA SER A 169 -4.56 4.72 9.85
C SER A 169 -5.28 4.33 11.14
N ALA A 170 -4.54 3.99 12.20
CA ALA A 170 -5.08 3.79 13.55
C ALA A 170 -5.65 5.10 14.15
N ALA A 171 -5.06 6.26 13.87
CA ALA A 171 -5.63 7.53 14.37
C ALA A 171 -6.99 7.86 13.73
N ARG A 172 -7.21 7.46 12.47
CA ARG A 172 -8.52 7.62 11.81
C ARG A 172 -9.58 6.67 12.35
N GLU A 173 -9.18 5.57 13.00
CA GLU A 173 -10.04 4.71 13.82
C GLU A 173 -10.72 5.53 14.92
N ILE A 174 -9.91 6.31 15.65
CA ILE A 174 -10.34 7.16 16.76
C ILE A 174 -11.22 8.32 16.27
N GLN A 175 -10.98 8.83 15.06
CA GLN A 175 -11.76 9.91 14.46
C GLN A 175 -13.13 9.49 13.92
N GLY A 176 -13.23 8.29 13.34
CA GLY A 176 -14.54 7.71 12.99
C GLY A 176 -15.44 7.54 14.22
N ALA A 177 -14.84 7.27 15.39
CA ALA A 177 -15.54 7.16 16.66
C ALA A 177 -15.87 8.52 17.34
N SER A 178 -15.16 9.61 17.00
CA SER A 178 -15.27 10.92 17.68
C SER A 178 -15.71 12.09 16.79
N GLY A 179 -15.81 11.93 15.48
CA GLY A 179 -16.30 12.96 14.54
C GLY A 179 -15.34 14.12 14.22
N CYS A 180 -14.09 14.10 14.70
CA CYS A 180 -13.13 15.18 14.49
C CYS A 180 -12.20 14.89 13.29
N ALA A 181 -11.95 15.83 12.37
CA ALA A 181 -11.09 15.61 11.20
C ALA A 181 -9.60 15.91 11.48
N LEU A 182 -8.67 15.04 11.04
CA LEU A 182 -7.22 15.32 11.05
C LEU A 182 -6.91 16.42 10.01
N PRO A 183 -6.03 17.40 10.32
CA PRO A 183 -5.55 18.34 9.33
C PRO A 183 -4.82 17.59 8.19
N PRO A 184 -4.88 18.09 6.94
CA PRO A 184 -4.20 17.47 5.83
C PRO A 184 -2.68 17.41 6.10
N TYR A 185 -2.11 16.23 5.92
CA TYR A 185 -0.67 16.00 6.01
C TYR A 185 0.07 16.87 4.96
N GLN A 186 0.74 17.93 5.42
CA GLN A 186 1.67 18.70 4.60
C GLN A 186 3.09 18.14 4.81
N LYS A 187 3.63 17.52 3.75
CA LYS A 187 5.01 17.04 3.73
C LYS A 187 5.97 18.23 3.65
N ASN A 188 6.40 18.76 4.78
CA ASN A 188 7.46 19.78 4.81
C ASN A 188 8.78 19.12 4.39
N ARG A 189 9.32 19.59 3.26
CA ARG A 189 10.54 19.07 2.63
C ARG A 189 11.84 19.46 3.36
N GLY A 190 11.76 19.86 4.62
CA GLY A 190 12.91 20.19 5.45
C GLY A 190 12.51 20.48 6.89
N GLY A 191 13.11 19.74 7.82
CA GLY A 191 13.15 20.08 9.25
C GLY A 191 11.89 19.78 10.05
N ILE A 192 12.08 19.11 11.19
CA ILE A 192 11.06 18.92 12.22
C ILE A 192 10.79 20.28 12.88
N THR A 193 9.70 20.94 12.51
CA THR A 193 9.05 21.95 13.36
C THR A 193 7.70 21.41 13.77
N GLN A 194 7.45 21.39 15.09
CA GLN A 194 6.20 20.92 15.68
C GLN A 194 5.01 21.65 15.06
N VAL A 195 4.05 20.90 14.52
CA VAL A 195 2.73 21.42 14.17
C VAL A 195 2.03 21.78 15.49
N PRO A 196 1.41 22.97 15.63
CA PRO A 196 0.71 23.32 16.86
C PRO A 196 -0.41 22.31 17.14
N LYS A 197 -0.47 21.79 18.38
CA LYS A 197 -1.59 20.96 18.86
C LYS A 197 -2.90 21.69 18.58
N ALA A 198 -3.79 21.06 17.83
CA ALA A 198 -5.17 21.50 17.75
C ALA A 198 -5.77 21.45 19.17
N HIS A 199 -6.18 22.60 19.68
CA HIS A 199 -6.98 22.68 20.90
C HIS A 199 -8.39 22.20 20.52
N CYS A 200 -8.74 20.98 20.93
CA CYS A 200 -10.14 20.55 20.93
C CYS A 200 -10.86 21.27 22.07
N PRO A 201 -11.95 22.02 21.82
CA PRO A 201 -12.81 22.46 22.90
C PRO A 201 -13.48 21.24 23.55
N VAL A 202 -13.52 21.24 24.87
CA VAL A 202 -14.18 20.25 25.73
C VAL A 202 -15.69 20.27 25.51
#